data_AF-A0A5C5VKM3-F1
#
_entry.id   AF-A0A5C5VKM3-F1
#
_cell.length_a   1.000
_cell.length_b   1.000
_cell.length_c   1.000
_cell.angle_alpha   90.00
_cell.angle_beta   90.00
_cell.angle_gamma   90.00
#
_symmetry.space_group_name_H-M   'P 1'
#
loop_
_entity.id
_entity.type
_entity.pdbx_description
1 polymer ?
#
loop_
_entity_poly.entity_id
_entity_poly.type
_entity_poly.pdbx_seq_one_letter_code
_entity_poly.pdbx_strand_id
1 'polypeptide(L)'
;MRTCSLLIALNLFCTSACNSASAEILQVGSWNIEWLGKPEMRKQDPQKPADLAAEINSSGVDILALQEISDTDPAHDRVGNQTLDQVVAILNKKQGNDWKYELFPKRDPYAEDQLTGVAWNEARVHRVGGAMRIEPVDLLGDNYYTWDRQPHAVKFSAGEGKTDFVLVPLHMKSNYGGASREMAKHRAAEASALVVELPKIKAAFGDDDIVLIGDSNMLSAQEPGAKKFAQAGFRDLNAADQNTHVNNAPFDRIFVPKDQQEFANSRQAVLVANNRREFEQKLSDHYLVSTQIVIGADDDEGGAPAAMSVAPTRPRPSPQQPSDLQILAVLPDPYSKDDGNEAVVLASSSTRPLKLDGWRLTDDDGGNIKLTGEIPPCSAITIHHPGEAWLSNRGDELRLVDPDGNVIDEVRYTQDDVEPGKFITNLKRK
;
A
#
# COMPACT_ATOMS: atom_id res chain seq x y z
N MET A 1 -46.51 -67.28 42.55
CA MET A 1 -45.74 -66.26 43.30
C MET A 1 -44.65 -67.02 44.06
N ARG A 2 -43.35 -66.78 43.92
CA ARG A 2 -42.58 -65.58 43.59
C ARG A 2 -41.48 -65.89 42.56
N THR A 3 -41.15 -64.83 41.84
CA THR A 3 -40.43 -64.72 40.57
C THR A 3 -38.91 -64.74 40.73
N CYS A 4 -38.21 -65.47 39.85
CA CYS A 4 -36.79 -65.30 39.58
C CYS A 4 -36.56 -63.95 38.89
N SER A 5 -35.69 -63.12 39.45
CA SER A 5 -35.20 -61.90 38.79
C SER A 5 -33.76 -62.13 38.34
N LEU A 6 -33.59 -62.25 37.03
CA LEU A 6 -32.31 -62.29 36.33
C LEU A 6 -31.82 -60.83 36.20
N LEU A 7 -30.75 -60.48 36.90
CA LEU A 7 -30.07 -59.18 36.75
C LEU A 7 -29.11 -59.28 35.55
N ILE A 8 -29.50 -58.66 34.43
CA ILE A 8 -28.61 -58.39 33.29
C ILE A 8 -27.88 -57.09 33.61
N ALA A 9 -26.58 -57.20 33.94
CA ALA A 9 -25.69 -56.06 34.06
C ALA A 9 -25.35 -55.55 32.64
N LEU A 10 -26.01 -54.48 32.22
CA LEU A 10 -25.67 -53.77 30.98
C LEU A 10 -24.44 -52.89 31.27
N ASN A 11 -23.25 -53.38 30.90
CA ASN A 11 -22.04 -52.56 30.87
C ASN A 11 -22.19 -51.52 29.76
N LEU A 12 -22.59 -50.30 30.14
CA LEU A 12 -22.52 -49.13 29.27
C LEU A 12 -21.05 -48.74 29.14
N PHE A 13 -20.38 -49.26 28.11
CA PHE A 13 -19.13 -48.68 27.65
C PHE A 13 -19.45 -47.31 27.04
N CYS A 14 -19.30 -46.24 27.83
CA CYS A 14 -19.15 -44.90 27.30
C CYS A 14 -17.78 -44.85 26.60
N THR A 15 -17.74 -45.29 25.34
CA THR A 15 -16.66 -44.88 24.44
C THR A 15 -16.86 -43.40 24.19
N SER A 16 -16.20 -42.55 24.98
CA SER A 16 -15.93 -41.18 24.56
C SER A 16 -15.10 -41.29 23.29
N ALA A 17 -15.77 -41.26 22.14
CA ALA A 17 -15.12 -41.05 20.87
C ALA A 17 -14.47 -39.68 20.97
N CYS A 18 -13.18 -39.66 21.28
CA CYS A 18 -12.34 -38.50 21.07
C CYS A 18 -12.28 -38.35 19.55
N ASN A 19 -13.29 -37.71 18.97
CA ASN A 19 -13.16 -37.10 17.66
C ASN A 19 -12.10 -36.03 17.86
N SER A 20 -10.85 -36.36 17.54
CA SER A 20 -9.88 -35.34 17.17
C SER A 20 -10.43 -34.68 15.92
N ALA A 21 -11.30 -33.69 16.09
CA ALA A 21 -11.68 -32.80 15.02
C ALA A 21 -10.37 -32.28 14.43
N SER A 22 -10.14 -32.55 13.14
CA SER A 22 -9.02 -31.92 12.44
C SER A 22 -9.14 -30.42 12.67
N ALA A 23 -8.06 -29.78 13.10
CA ALA A 23 -8.05 -28.34 13.27
C ALA A 23 -8.51 -27.68 11.96
N GLU A 24 -9.46 -26.75 12.07
CA GLU A 24 -9.87 -25.93 10.93
C GLU A 24 -8.72 -24.96 10.62
N ILE A 25 -8.38 -24.80 9.34
CA ILE A 25 -7.21 -24.04 8.90
C ILE A 25 -7.64 -23.04 7.83
N LEU A 26 -7.08 -21.84 7.90
CA LEU A 26 -7.04 -20.89 6.79
C LEU A 26 -5.70 -20.95 6.09
N GLN A 27 -5.72 -20.97 4.76
CA GLN A 27 -4.53 -20.85 3.94
C GLN A 27 -4.37 -19.40 3.48
N VAL A 28 -3.33 -18.72 3.95
CA VAL A 28 -3.04 -17.32 3.63
C VAL A 28 -1.80 -17.26 2.78
N GLY A 29 -1.89 -16.67 1.60
CA GLY A 29 -0.80 -16.57 0.65
C GLY A 29 -0.42 -15.14 0.25
N SER A 30 0.65 -15.05 -0.51
CA SER A 30 1.01 -13.85 -1.26
C SER A 30 1.55 -14.21 -2.63
N TRP A 31 1.27 -13.34 -3.59
CA TRP A 31 1.76 -13.47 -4.94
C TRP A 31 2.01 -12.11 -5.57
N ASN A 32 3.28 -11.85 -5.88
CA ASN A 32 3.67 -10.85 -6.86
C ASN A 32 3.32 -11.41 -8.24
N ILE A 33 2.44 -10.71 -8.98
CA ILE A 33 2.03 -11.09 -10.34
C ILE A 33 2.62 -10.07 -11.30
N GLU A 34 3.80 -10.39 -11.82
CA GLU A 34 4.69 -9.58 -12.65
C GLU A 34 3.90 -8.66 -13.59
N TRP A 35 3.89 -7.35 -13.31
CA TRP A 35 3.24 -6.34 -14.15
C TRP A 35 1.79 -6.65 -14.58
N LEU A 36 0.96 -7.24 -13.71
CA LEU A 36 -0.40 -7.61 -14.09
C LEU A 36 -1.22 -6.39 -14.54
N GLY A 37 -1.66 -6.38 -15.80
CA GLY A 37 -2.40 -5.26 -16.42
C GLY A 37 -1.53 -4.30 -17.24
N LYS A 38 -0.21 -4.50 -17.29
CA LYS A 38 0.73 -3.79 -18.17
C LYS A 38 1.61 -4.79 -18.95
N PRO A 39 1.04 -5.59 -19.87
CA PRO A 39 1.78 -6.63 -20.57
C PRO A 39 2.98 -6.12 -21.37
N GLU A 40 2.96 -4.86 -21.81
CA GLU A 40 4.08 -4.20 -22.49
C GLU A 40 5.33 -4.02 -21.62
N MET A 41 5.18 -4.07 -20.29
CA MET A 41 6.30 -4.03 -19.35
C MET A 41 6.90 -5.42 -19.12
N ARG A 42 6.18 -6.49 -19.48
CA ARG A 42 6.68 -7.86 -19.38
C ARG A 42 7.54 -8.19 -20.59
N LYS A 43 8.52 -9.07 -20.35
CA LYS A 43 9.28 -9.72 -21.44
C LYS A 43 8.56 -10.97 -21.99
N GLN A 44 7.40 -11.28 -21.44
CA GLN A 44 6.63 -12.51 -21.64
C GLN A 44 5.26 -12.21 -22.23
N ASP A 45 4.51 -13.26 -22.57
CA ASP A 45 3.13 -13.13 -23.08
C ASP A 45 2.20 -12.55 -22.00
N PRO A 46 1.15 -11.78 -22.35
CA PRO A 46 0.14 -11.32 -21.40
C PRO A 46 -0.45 -12.47 -20.58
N GLN A 47 -0.54 -12.30 -19.26
CA GLN A 47 -1.15 -13.32 -18.39
C GLN A 47 -2.61 -13.54 -18.78
N LYS A 48 -3.01 -14.81 -18.84
CA LYS A 48 -4.41 -15.18 -19.11
C LYS A 48 -5.17 -15.37 -17.79
N PRO A 49 -6.39 -14.83 -17.65
CA PRO A 49 -7.19 -15.01 -16.44
C PRO A 49 -7.41 -16.48 -16.05
N ALA A 50 -7.56 -17.38 -17.03
CA ALA A 50 -7.74 -18.81 -16.76
C ALA A 50 -6.50 -19.47 -16.15
N ASP A 51 -5.31 -19.07 -16.59
CA ASP A 51 -4.05 -19.61 -16.06
C ASP A 51 -3.81 -19.10 -14.63
N LEU A 52 -4.05 -17.80 -14.38
CA LEU A 52 -3.99 -17.22 -13.03
C LEU A 52 -5.01 -17.85 -12.06
N ALA A 53 -6.26 -18.04 -12.50
CA ALA A 53 -7.30 -18.67 -11.68
C ALA A 53 -6.98 -20.15 -11.38
N ALA A 54 -6.35 -20.86 -12.31
CA ALA A 54 -5.90 -22.23 -12.10
C ALA A 54 -4.79 -22.29 -11.05
N GLU A 55 -3.84 -21.36 -11.07
CA GLU A 55 -2.78 -21.25 -10.06
C GLU A 55 -3.33 -20.92 -8.67
N ILE A 56 -4.26 -19.96 -8.56
CA ILE A 56 -4.91 -19.63 -7.29
C ILE A 56 -5.67 -20.86 -6.75
N ASN A 57 -6.44 -21.55 -7.59
CA ASN A 57 -7.19 -22.73 -7.14
C ASN A 57 -6.28 -23.94 -6.82
N SER A 58 -5.12 -24.09 -7.48
CA SER A 58 -4.16 -25.16 -7.18
C SER A 58 -3.39 -24.91 -5.88
N SER A 59 -3.18 -23.63 -5.53
CA SER A 59 -2.51 -23.24 -4.29
C SER A 59 -3.30 -23.57 -3.03
N GLY A 60 -4.64 -23.66 -3.14
CA GLY A 60 -5.53 -23.91 -2.02
C GLY A 60 -5.66 -22.75 -1.03
N VAL A 61 -5.17 -21.55 -1.37
CA VAL A 61 -5.29 -20.37 -0.52
C VAL A 61 -6.75 -19.90 -0.41
N ASP A 62 -7.11 -19.42 0.78
CA ASP A 62 -8.37 -18.74 1.07
C ASP A 62 -8.22 -17.21 0.96
N ILE A 63 -7.00 -16.70 1.19
CA ILE A 63 -6.63 -15.26 1.09
C ILE A 63 -5.29 -15.13 0.37
N LEU A 64 -5.14 -14.08 -0.42
CA LEU A 64 -3.94 -13.75 -1.16
C LEU A 64 -3.60 -12.27 -1.02
N ALA A 65 -2.41 -11.95 -0.52
CA ALA A 65 -1.81 -10.63 -0.68
C ALA A 65 -1.26 -10.48 -2.12
N LEU A 66 -1.57 -9.36 -2.75
CA LEU A 66 -1.25 -9.09 -4.16
C LEU A 66 -0.16 -8.01 -4.26
N GLN A 67 0.79 -8.22 -5.17
CA GLN A 67 1.77 -7.21 -5.57
C GLN A 67 1.83 -7.11 -7.11
N GLU A 68 2.38 -6.00 -7.60
CA GLU A 68 2.59 -5.71 -9.03
C GLU A 68 1.35 -5.52 -9.89
N ILE A 69 0.22 -5.15 -9.27
CA ILE A 69 -1.04 -4.98 -9.99
C ILE A 69 -1.16 -3.56 -10.56
N SER A 70 -1.59 -3.43 -11.81
CA SER A 70 -1.89 -2.12 -12.40
C SER A 70 -3.39 -1.82 -12.36
N ASP A 71 -3.74 -0.55 -12.18
CA ASP A 71 -5.12 -0.08 -12.39
C ASP A 71 -5.43 -0.11 -13.88
N THR A 72 -6.40 -0.93 -14.27
CA THR A 72 -6.88 -1.03 -15.66
C THR A 72 -8.39 -0.83 -15.74
N ASP A 73 -9.03 -0.35 -14.66
CA ASP A 73 -10.46 -0.08 -14.68
C ASP A 73 -10.76 1.12 -15.61
N PRO A 74 -11.48 0.91 -16.73
CA PRO A 74 -11.72 1.97 -17.70
C PRO A 74 -12.67 3.05 -17.18
N ALA A 75 -13.48 2.75 -16.16
CA ALA A 75 -14.40 3.71 -15.57
C ALA A 75 -13.69 4.62 -14.55
N HIS A 76 -12.56 4.18 -13.99
CA HIS A 76 -11.82 4.85 -12.91
C HIS A 76 -12.73 5.26 -11.73
N ASP A 77 -13.80 4.50 -11.48
CA ASP A 77 -14.73 4.68 -10.36
C ASP A 77 -14.26 3.93 -9.11
N ARG A 78 -13.37 2.96 -9.29
CA ARG A 78 -12.55 2.30 -8.27
C ARG A 78 -11.13 2.05 -8.79
N VAL A 79 -10.22 1.67 -7.89
CA VAL A 79 -8.94 1.08 -8.26
C VAL A 79 -9.18 -0.40 -8.61
N GLY A 80 -9.02 -0.79 -9.87
CA GLY A 80 -9.45 -2.12 -10.33
C GLY A 80 -8.55 -2.71 -11.40
N ASN A 81 -8.68 -4.02 -11.65
CA ASN A 81 -7.92 -4.69 -12.70
C ASN A 81 -8.81 -5.65 -13.50
N GLN A 82 -8.96 -5.40 -14.81
CA GLN A 82 -9.85 -6.18 -15.68
C GLN A 82 -9.47 -7.66 -15.75
N THR A 83 -8.18 -7.99 -15.69
CA THR A 83 -7.73 -9.39 -15.64
C THR A 83 -8.12 -10.03 -14.31
N LEU A 84 -7.95 -9.35 -13.17
CA LEU A 84 -8.42 -9.84 -11.87
C LEU A 84 -9.95 -9.99 -11.79
N ASP A 85 -10.71 -9.09 -12.42
CA ASP A 85 -12.17 -9.23 -12.52
C ASP A 85 -12.55 -10.55 -13.21
N GLN A 86 -11.86 -10.89 -14.30
CA GLN A 86 -12.06 -12.15 -15.01
C GLN A 86 -11.57 -13.36 -14.19
N VAL A 87 -10.46 -13.24 -13.46
CA VAL A 87 -9.96 -14.28 -12.55
C VAL A 87 -11.01 -14.59 -11.48
N VAL A 88 -11.52 -13.58 -10.78
CA VAL A 88 -12.57 -13.74 -9.76
C VAL A 88 -13.83 -14.35 -10.36
N ALA A 89 -14.26 -13.88 -11.53
CA ALA A 89 -15.41 -14.47 -12.23
C ALA A 89 -15.20 -15.95 -12.57
N ILE A 90 -13.97 -16.39 -12.87
CA ILE A 90 -13.64 -17.80 -13.10
C ILE A 90 -13.66 -18.59 -11.79
N LEU A 91 -13.01 -18.07 -10.73
CA LEU A 91 -12.97 -18.73 -9.42
C LEU A 91 -14.38 -18.94 -8.85
N ASN A 92 -15.30 -18.00 -9.08
CA ASN A 92 -16.69 -18.04 -8.59
C ASN A 92 -17.63 -18.94 -9.41
N LYS A 93 -17.14 -19.58 -10.48
CA LYS A 93 -17.90 -20.65 -11.16
C LYS A 93 -17.94 -21.94 -10.33
N LYS A 94 -16.98 -22.14 -9.42
CA LYS A 94 -16.97 -23.28 -8.51
C LYS A 94 -18.01 -23.05 -7.40
N GLN A 95 -18.91 -24.01 -7.21
CA GLN A 95 -19.94 -23.92 -6.18
C GLN A 95 -19.31 -23.76 -4.79
N GLY A 96 -19.84 -22.81 -4.01
CA GLY A 96 -19.35 -22.50 -2.65
C GLY A 96 -18.19 -21.51 -2.59
N ASN A 97 -17.72 -20.99 -3.74
CA ASN A 97 -16.78 -19.88 -3.77
C ASN A 97 -17.51 -18.52 -3.82
N ASP A 98 -16.96 -17.54 -3.11
CA ASP A 98 -17.30 -16.12 -3.20
C ASP A 98 -16.03 -15.27 -3.12
N TRP A 99 -15.16 -15.40 -4.13
CA TRP A 99 -13.94 -14.63 -4.26
C TRP A 99 -14.22 -13.15 -4.52
N LYS A 100 -13.43 -12.31 -3.88
CA LYS A 100 -13.40 -10.85 -4.02
C LYS A 100 -11.95 -10.38 -4.02
N TYR A 101 -11.72 -9.14 -4.45
CA TYR A 101 -10.43 -8.48 -4.27
C TYR A 101 -10.59 -6.99 -4.04
N GLU A 102 -9.58 -6.39 -3.42
CA GLU A 102 -9.44 -4.96 -3.18
C GLU A 102 -7.99 -4.56 -3.48
N LEU A 103 -7.82 -3.53 -4.31
CA LEU A 103 -6.52 -2.91 -4.56
C LEU A 103 -6.42 -1.62 -3.78
N PHE A 104 -5.25 -1.36 -3.23
CA PHE A 104 -5.04 -0.19 -2.38
C PHE A 104 -4.52 1.00 -3.18
N PRO A 105 -5.00 2.22 -2.89
CA PRO A 105 -4.52 3.43 -3.55
C PRO A 105 -2.99 3.59 -3.41
N LYS A 106 -2.40 4.15 -4.45
CA LYS A 106 -0.98 4.52 -4.49
C LYS A 106 -0.67 5.63 -3.49
N ARG A 107 0.61 5.76 -3.15
CA ARG A 107 1.09 6.91 -2.38
C ARG A 107 0.81 8.20 -3.13
N ASP A 108 1.27 8.23 -4.38
CA ASP A 108 0.98 9.25 -5.39
C ASP A 108 0.01 8.64 -6.43
N PRO A 109 -1.23 9.14 -6.56
CA PRO A 109 -2.21 8.59 -7.50
C PRO A 109 -1.80 8.74 -8.97
N TYR A 110 -0.77 9.55 -9.28
CA TYR A 110 -0.23 9.75 -10.64
C TYR A 110 1.05 8.96 -10.91
N ALA A 111 1.66 8.36 -9.89
CA ALA A 111 2.85 7.56 -10.09
C ALA A 111 2.54 6.36 -11.00
N GLU A 112 3.52 5.96 -11.80
CA GLU A 112 3.39 4.79 -12.70
C GLU A 112 3.62 3.45 -11.98
N ASP A 113 3.91 3.51 -10.68
CA ASP A 113 4.15 2.40 -9.77
C ASP A 113 2.99 1.40 -9.73
N GLN A 114 3.26 0.21 -9.20
CA GLN A 114 2.29 -0.86 -9.14
C GLN A 114 1.56 -0.85 -7.80
N LEU A 115 0.31 -1.28 -7.81
CA LEU A 115 -0.54 -1.41 -6.65
C LEU A 115 -0.22 -2.68 -5.88
N THR A 116 -0.54 -2.64 -4.59
CA THR A 116 -0.72 -3.83 -3.76
C THR A 116 -2.20 -4.00 -3.44
N GLY A 117 -2.58 -5.16 -2.93
CA GLY A 117 -3.97 -5.44 -2.61
C GLY A 117 -4.15 -6.76 -1.88
N VAL A 118 -5.40 -7.16 -1.75
CA VAL A 118 -5.78 -8.49 -1.25
C VAL A 118 -6.88 -9.09 -2.12
N ALA A 119 -6.87 -10.42 -2.28
CA ALA A 119 -7.98 -11.22 -2.78
C ALA A 119 -8.35 -12.27 -1.74
N TRP A 120 -9.63 -12.58 -1.57
CA TRP A 120 -10.08 -13.54 -0.56
C TRP A 120 -11.36 -14.24 -1.00
N ASN A 121 -11.59 -15.45 -0.49
CA ASN A 121 -12.84 -16.18 -0.62
C ASN A 121 -13.74 -15.89 0.59
N GLU A 122 -14.74 -15.03 0.40
CA GLU A 122 -15.68 -14.60 1.46
C GLU A 122 -16.43 -15.78 2.09
N ALA A 123 -16.64 -16.87 1.34
CA ALA A 123 -17.28 -18.08 1.87
C ALA A 123 -16.42 -18.83 2.90
N ARG A 124 -15.14 -18.46 3.05
CA ARG A 124 -14.15 -19.08 3.94
C ARG A 124 -13.72 -18.15 5.06
N VAL A 125 -13.66 -16.85 4.79
CA VAL A 125 -13.16 -15.83 5.70
C VAL A 125 -13.76 -14.48 5.38
N HIS A 126 -14.13 -13.73 6.41
CA HIS A 126 -14.83 -12.46 6.28
C HIS A 126 -13.88 -11.28 6.34
N ARG A 127 -14.06 -10.33 5.44
CA ARG A 127 -13.38 -9.04 5.53
C ARG A 127 -14.07 -8.18 6.58
N VAL A 128 -13.33 -7.69 7.58
CA VAL A 128 -13.86 -6.89 8.69
C VAL A 128 -13.38 -5.44 8.56
N GLY A 129 -14.34 -4.51 8.51
CA GLY A 129 -14.04 -3.09 8.37
C GLY A 129 -13.37 -2.70 7.04
N GLY A 130 -12.78 -1.50 7.02
CA GLY A 130 -12.06 -0.96 5.86
C GLY A 130 -10.56 -1.24 5.93
N ALA A 131 -9.85 -1.02 4.82
CA ALA A 131 -8.40 -0.98 4.84
C ALA A 131 -7.88 0.26 5.59
N MET A 132 -6.87 0.09 6.42
CA MET A 132 -6.12 1.18 7.02
C MET A 132 -4.88 1.45 6.17
N ARG A 133 -4.81 2.62 5.54
CA ARG A 133 -3.55 3.12 4.96
C ARG A 133 -2.57 3.38 6.10
N ILE A 134 -1.40 2.77 6.04
CA ILE A 134 -0.33 3.02 6.99
C ILE A 134 0.45 4.21 6.43
N GLU A 135 0.80 5.19 7.27
CA GLU A 135 1.61 6.34 6.89
C GLU A 135 2.97 6.24 7.59
N PRO A 136 3.90 5.40 7.08
CA PRO A 136 5.21 5.27 7.70
C PRO A 136 5.89 6.63 7.70
N VAL A 137 6.35 7.05 8.86
CA VAL A 137 7.13 8.28 8.99
C VAL A 137 8.55 8.00 8.50
N ASP A 138 8.99 8.72 7.48
CA ASP A 138 10.38 8.70 7.04
C ASP A 138 11.27 9.13 8.22
N LEU A 139 12.10 8.21 8.74
CA LEU A 139 12.90 8.46 9.92
C LEU A 139 14.08 9.37 9.58
N LEU A 140 14.26 10.44 10.36
CA LEU A 140 15.37 11.38 10.21
C LEU A 140 16.72 10.64 10.29
N GLY A 141 17.50 10.71 9.21
CA GLY A 141 18.83 10.10 9.10
C GLY A 141 18.93 8.95 8.10
N ASP A 142 17.81 8.43 7.60
CA ASP A 142 17.84 7.31 6.64
C ASP A 142 18.07 7.78 5.19
N ASN A 143 17.93 9.08 4.87
CA ASN A 143 18.11 9.67 3.52
C ASN A 143 17.27 9.03 2.41
N TYR A 144 16.31 8.16 2.74
CA TYR A 144 15.43 7.51 1.79
C TYR A 144 14.01 8.07 1.93
N TYR A 145 13.35 8.25 0.80
CA TYR A 145 11.89 8.28 0.75
C TYR A 145 11.42 6.82 0.78
N THR A 146 10.93 6.36 1.94
CA THR A 146 10.57 4.96 2.15
C THR A 146 9.19 4.66 1.58
N TRP A 147 8.93 3.41 1.19
CA TRP A 147 7.61 2.96 0.74
C TRP A 147 7.04 3.75 -0.44
N ASP A 148 7.68 3.60 -1.62
CA ASP A 148 7.08 4.02 -2.89
C ASP A 148 5.64 3.45 -3.01
N ARG A 149 5.47 2.20 -2.58
CA ARG A 149 4.19 1.50 -2.46
C ARG A 149 3.78 1.46 -1.01
N GLN A 150 2.81 2.29 -0.66
CA GLN A 150 2.45 2.49 0.74
C GLN A 150 1.71 1.26 1.31
N PRO A 151 2.13 0.73 2.48
CA PRO A 151 1.52 -0.47 3.03
C PRO A 151 0.12 -0.16 3.57
N HIS A 152 -0.75 -1.17 3.51
CA HIS A 152 -2.11 -1.11 4.03
C HIS A 152 -2.36 -2.31 4.93
N ALA A 153 -3.12 -2.12 6.01
CA ALA A 153 -3.54 -3.16 6.93
C ALA A 153 -5.03 -3.48 6.73
N VAL A 154 -5.37 -4.76 6.73
CA VAL A 154 -6.73 -5.24 6.51
C VAL A 154 -7.08 -6.38 7.45
N LYS A 155 -8.22 -6.30 8.16
CA LYS A 155 -8.63 -7.33 9.12
C LYS A 155 -9.53 -8.39 8.47
N PHE A 156 -9.25 -9.66 8.78
CA PHE A 156 -10.02 -10.83 8.34
C PHE A 156 -10.46 -11.65 9.55
N SER A 157 -11.65 -12.25 9.51
CA SER A 157 -12.18 -13.09 10.59
C SER A 157 -12.73 -14.41 10.07
N ALA A 158 -12.43 -15.51 10.76
CA ALA A 158 -12.98 -16.84 10.49
C ALA A 158 -14.44 -17.00 10.97
N GLY A 159 -15.03 -15.98 11.59
CA GLY A 159 -16.38 -15.96 12.14
C GLY A 159 -16.42 -15.49 13.59
N GLU A 160 -17.63 -15.33 14.13
CA GLU A 160 -17.87 -14.85 15.49
C GLU A 160 -17.13 -15.70 16.55
N GLY A 161 -16.31 -15.05 17.37
CA GLY A 161 -15.53 -15.67 18.45
C GLY A 161 -14.44 -16.64 17.98
N LYS A 162 -14.10 -16.63 16.70
CA LYS A 162 -13.01 -17.41 16.11
C LYS A 162 -11.87 -16.48 15.71
N THR A 163 -10.69 -17.08 15.48
CA THR A 163 -9.49 -16.40 14.96
C THR A 163 -9.83 -15.33 13.93
N ASP A 164 -9.38 -14.12 14.23
CA ASP A 164 -9.25 -13.03 13.30
C ASP A 164 -7.78 -12.59 13.25
N PHE A 165 -7.41 -11.77 12.27
CA PHE A 165 -6.04 -11.31 12.09
C PHE A 165 -5.99 -10.12 11.13
N VAL A 166 -4.92 -9.33 11.25
CA VAL A 166 -4.63 -8.21 10.35
C VAL A 166 -3.55 -8.61 9.34
N LEU A 167 -3.89 -8.57 8.05
CA LEU A 167 -2.94 -8.80 6.97
C LEU A 167 -2.33 -7.48 6.46
N VAL A 168 -1.02 -7.43 6.28
CA VAL A 168 -0.29 -6.30 5.70
C VAL A 168 0.53 -6.78 4.50
N PRO A 169 0.04 -6.55 3.25
CA PRO A 169 0.82 -6.83 2.06
C PRO A 169 2.10 -5.99 1.97
N LEU A 170 3.22 -6.65 1.68
CA LEU A 170 4.54 -6.03 1.52
C LEU A 170 4.93 -6.00 0.04
N HIS A 171 5.43 -4.85 -0.42
CA HIS A 171 6.16 -4.73 -1.67
C HIS A 171 7.30 -3.71 -1.51
N MET A 172 8.39 -4.20 -0.90
CA MET A 172 9.52 -3.37 -0.44
C MET A 172 10.47 -3.00 -1.56
N LYS A 173 11.48 -2.16 -1.26
CA LYS A 173 12.47 -1.70 -2.24
C LYS A 173 13.18 -2.84 -2.97
N SER A 174 13.04 -2.83 -4.29
CA SER A 174 13.59 -3.87 -5.17
C SER A 174 15.11 -3.84 -5.31
N ASN A 175 15.65 -4.95 -5.83
CA ASN A 175 17.05 -5.05 -6.25
C ASN A 175 17.27 -4.61 -7.71
N TYR A 176 16.32 -3.87 -8.30
CA TYR A 176 16.45 -3.35 -9.66
C TYR A 176 17.68 -2.44 -9.78
N GLY A 177 18.43 -2.57 -10.87
CA GLY A 177 19.74 -1.93 -11.03
C GLY A 177 20.90 -2.66 -10.34
N GLY A 178 20.61 -3.76 -9.64
CA GLY A 178 21.60 -4.63 -8.99
C GLY A 178 21.46 -4.64 -7.47
N ALA A 179 21.55 -5.84 -6.89
CA ALA A 179 21.60 -6.03 -5.45
C ALA A 179 22.79 -5.26 -4.86
N SER A 180 22.53 -4.44 -3.84
CA SER A 180 23.56 -3.65 -3.19
C SER A 180 23.29 -3.46 -1.70
N ARG A 181 24.33 -3.09 -0.96
CA ARG A 181 24.22 -2.73 0.45
C ARG A 181 23.25 -1.57 0.68
N GLU A 182 23.17 -0.63 -0.27
CA GLU A 182 22.27 0.53 -0.18
C GLU A 182 20.80 0.11 -0.35
N MET A 183 20.49 -0.84 -1.24
CA MET A 183 19.13 -1.39 -1.34
C MET A 183 18.72 -2.13 -0.05
N ALA A 184 19.64 -2.89 0.54
CA ALA A 184 19.38 -3.56 1.82
C ALA A 184 19.17 -2.56 2.98
N LYS A 185 19.88 -1.42 2.97
CA LYS A 185 19.64 -0.33 3.94
C LYS A 185 18.29 0.34 3.71
N HIS A 186 17.91 0.58 2.46
CA HIS A 186 16.59 1.14 2.13
C HIS A 186 15.47 0.24 2.67
N ARG A 187 15.52 -1.08 2.41
CA ARG A 187 14.57 -2.04 2.99
C ARG A 187 14.57 -2.04 4.51
N ALA A 188 15.72 -1.79 5.15
CA ALA A 188 15.79 -1.68 6.60
C ALA A 188 15.13 -0.41 7.15
N ALA A 189 15.19 0.70 6.40
CA ALA A 189 14.46 1.93 6.70
C ALA A 189 12.95 1.72 6.54
N GLU A 190 12.51 1.08 5.44
CA GLU A 190 11.10 0.69 5.24
C GLU A 190 10.57 -0.17 6.39
N ALA A 191 11.33 -1.21 6.77
CA ALA A 191 10.97 -2.07 7.91
C ALA A 191 10.89 -1.29 9.23
N SER A 192 11.83 -0.37 9.48
CA SER A 192 11.83 0.46 10.69
C SER A 192 10.62 1.39 10.74
N ALA A 193 10.28 2.02 9.62
CA ALA A 193 9.14 2.92 9.51
C ALA A 193 7.81 2.16 9.72
N LEU A 194 7.67 0.93 9.19
CA LEU A 194 6.50 0.10 9.44
C LEU A 194 6.42 -0.36 10.91
N VAL A 195 7.55 -0.73 11.53
CA VAL A 195 7.60 -1.15 12.95
C VAL A 195 7.11 -0.03 13.88
N VAL A 196 7.43 1.23 13.58
CA VAL A 196 6.95 2.39 14.36
C VAL A 196 5.42 2.52 14.34
N GLU A 197 4.77 2.08 13.26
CA GLU A 197 3.33 2.18 13.08
C GLU A 197 2.55 0.99 13.68
N LEU A 198 3.21 -0.11 14.04
CA LEU A 198 2.56 -1.31 14.60
C LEU A 198 1.63 -1.02 15.79
N PRO A 199 2.00 -0.19 16.80
CA PRO A 199 1.09 0.11 17.90
C PRO A 199 -0.19 0.81 17.44
N LYS A 200 -0.13 1.63 16.38
CA LYS A 200 -1.32 2.29 15.82
C LYS A 200 -2.20 1.28 15.07
N ILE A 201 -1.59 0.34 14.34
CA ILE A 201 -2.33 -0.73 13.65
C ILE A 201 -3.07 -1.60 14.67
N LYS A 202 -2.37 -2.07 15.71
CA LYS A 202 -2.96 -2.85 16.81
C LYS A 202 -4.13 -2.12 17.46
N ALA A 203 -3.93 -0.86 17.83
CA ALA A 203 -4.98 -0.04 18.44
C ALA A 203 -6.17 0.22 17.49
N ALA A 204 -5.92 0.35 16.18
CA ALA A 204 -6.98 0.58 15.21
C ALA A 204 -7.89 -0.66 15.06
N PHE A 205 -7.31 -1.86 15.03
CA PHE A 205 -8.03 -3.11 14.79
C PHE A 205 -8.38 -3.92 16.06
N GLY A 206 -7.87 -3.49 17.21
CA GLY A 206 -8.00 -4.22 18.48
C GLY A 206 -7.28 -5.56 18.48
N ASP A 207 -6.25 -5.72 17.65
CA ASP A 207 -5.79 -7.03 17.19
C ASP A 207 -4.25 -7.13 17.21
N ASP A 208 -3.74 -8.16 17.87
CA ASP A 208 -2.29 -8.44 17.99
C ASP A 208 -1.79 -9.41 16.91
N ASP A 209 -2.70 -10.07 16.20
CA ASP A 209 -2.51 -11.06 15.13
C ASP A 209 -2.17 -10.39 13.79
N ILE A 210 -1.07 -9.62 13.77
CA ILE A 210 -0.60 -8.95 12.56
C ILE A 210 0.29 -9.89 11.72
N VAL A 211 -0.09 -10.15 10.48
CA VAL A 211 0.70 -10.89 9.49
C VAL A 211 1.26 -9.93 8.44
N LEU A 212 2.59 -9.83 8.36
CA LEU A 212 3.26 -9.08 7.29
C LEU A 212 3.66 -10.05 6.19
N ILE A 213 3.21 -9.82 4.95
CA ILE A 213 3.37 -10.83 3.91
C ILE A 213 3.60 -10.23 2.52
N GLY A 214 4.58 -10.75 1.78
CA GLY A 214 4.73 -10.48 0.35
C GLY A 214 6.17 -10.31 -0.11
N ASP A 215 6.33 -9.62 -1.22
CA ASP A 215 7.63 -9.37 -1.83
C ASP A 215 8.44 -8.37 -1.00
N SER A 216 9.27 -8.91 -0.11
CA SER A 216 10.20 -8.14 0.70
C SER A 216 11.44 -7.73 -0.07
N ASN A 217 11.68 -8.29 -1.26
CA ASN A 217 12.92 -8.15 -2.03
C ASN A 217 14.21 -8.48 -1.25
N MET A 218 14.11 -9.10 -0.08
CA MET A 218 15.27 -9.46 0.74
C MET A 218 15.95 -10.70 0.18
N LEU A 219 17.28 -10.67 0.11
CA LEU A 219 18.11 -11.77 -0.36
C LEU A 219 18.44 -12.79 0.73
N SER A 220 18.19 -12.45 2.00
CA SER A 220 18.40 -13.35 3.13
C SER A 220 17.64 -12.91 4.37
N ALA A 221 17.24 -13.86 5.21
CA ALA A 221 16.72 -13.64 6.57
C ALA A 221 17.71 -12.88 7.47
N GLN A 222 18.98 -12.80 7.06
CA GLN A 222 20.02 -12.05 7.75
C GLN A 222 20.11 -10.58 7.36
N GLU A 223 19.31 -10.12 6.38
CA GLU A 223 19.25 -8.70 6.02
C GLU A 223 18.80 -7.84 7.22
N PRO A 224 19.27 -6.59 7.31
CA PRO A 224 18.90 -5.72 8.43
C PRO A 224 17.38 -5.50 8.55
N GLY A 225 16.64 -5.44 7.44
CA GLY A 225 15.18 -5.31 7.45
C GLY A 225 14.48 -6.50 8.12
N ALA A 226 14.84 -7.75 7.77
CA ALA A 226 14.30 -8.94 8.44
C ALA A 226 14.61 -8.94 9.95
N LYS A 227 15.81 -8.50 10.33
CA LYS A 227 16.19 -8.36 11.74
C LYS A 227 15.36 -7.32 12.49
N LYS A 228 14.91 -6.24 11.84
CA LYS A 228 14.01 -5.24 12.43
C LYS A 228 12.64 -5.84 12.75
N PHE A 229 12.05 -6.60 11.82
CA PHE A 229 10.81 -7.32 12.09
C PHE A 229 11.00 -8.35 13.21
N ALA A 230 12.10 -9.11 13.21
CA ALA A 230 12.40 -10.05 14.29
C ALA A 230 12.52 -9.37 15.67
N GLN A 231 13.18 -8.22 15.74
CA GLN A 231 13.27 -7.40 16.96
C GLN A 231 11.91 -6.87 17.42
N ALA A 232 11.00 -6.60 16.47
CA ALA A 232 9.63 -6.17 16.73
C ALA A 232 8.68 -7.31 17.13
N GLY A 233 9.19 -8.55 17.30
CA GLY A 233 8.39 -9.68 17.78
C GLY A 233 7.87 -10.61 16.69
N PHE A 234 8.31 -10.44 15.44
CA PHE A 234 7.91 -11.33 14.35
C PHE A 234 8.85 -12.53 14.17
N ARG A 235 8.29 -13.64 13.70
CA ARG A 235 9.02 -14.80 13.20
C ARG A 235 8.97 -14.82 11.68
N ASP A 236 10.13 -14.79 11.04
CA ASP A 236 10.27 -15.01 9.60
C ASP A 236 10.02 -16.50 9.29
N LEU A 237 8.96 -16.79 8.53
CA LEU A 237 8.61 -18.14 8.13
C LEU A 237 9.51 -18.69 7.01
N ASN A 238 10.30 -17.82 6.35
CA ASN A 238 11.32 -18.17 5.35
C ASN A 238 12.76 -17.99 5.89
N ALA A 239 12.99 -18.31 7.17
CA ALA A 239 14.32 -18.21 7.79
C ALA A 239 15.42 -19.06 7.13
N ALA A 240 15.04 -20.03 6.29
CA ALA A 240 15.94 -20.89 5.53
C ALA A 240 16.25 -20.35 4.12
N ASP A 241 15.75 -19.17 3.76
CA ASP A 241 15.98 -18.53 2.47
C ASP A 241 15.56 -19.42 1.29
N GLN A 242 14.39 -20.06 1.39
CA GLN A 242 13.81 -20.82 0.29
C GLN A 242 13.54 -19.89 -0.89
N ASN A 243 13.86 -20.37 -2.10
CA ASN A 243 13.66 -19.62 -3.34
C ASN A 243 12.16 -19.40 -3.60
N THR A 244 11.77 -18.16 -3.81
CA THR A 244 10.40 -17.76 -4.14
C THR A 244 10.31 -17.06 -5.48
N HIS A 245 11.45 -16.69 -6.07
CA HIS A 245 11.55 -16.11 -7.39
C HIS A 245 12.15 -17.12 -8.37
N VAL A 246 11.76 -17.06 -9.65
CA VAL A 246 12.27 -17.95 -10.71
C VAL A 246 13.80 -17.94 -10.67
N ASN A 247 14.46 -16.79 -10.59
CA ASN A 247 15.92 -16.64 -10.47
C ASN A 247 16.58 -17.14 -9.17
N ASN A 248 15.92 -18.02 -8.39
CA ASN A 248 16.44 -18.62 -7.18
C ASN A 248 16.76 -17.60 -6.07
N ALA A 249 15.92 -16.57 -5.93
CA ALA A 249 16.03 -15.59 -4.86
C ALA A 249 14.88 -15.75 -3.84
N PRO A 250 15.11 -15.52 -2.54
CA PRO A 250 14.11 -15.70 -1.47
C PRO A 250 13.39 -14.38 -1.14
N PHE A 251 12.88 -13.70 -2.18
CA PHE A 251 12.33 -12.35 -2.07
C PHE A 251 11.03 -12.30 -1.26
N ASP A 252 10.17 -13.30 -1.40
CA ASP A 252 8.85 -13.34 -0.79
C ASP A 252 8.93 -13.96 0.61
N ARG A 253 8.41 -13.24 1.59
CA ARG A 253 8.49 -13.62 3.01
C ARG A 253 7.17 -13.42 3.71
N ILE A 254 6.91 -14.32 4.64
CA ILE A 254 5.79 -14.24 5.57
C ILE A 254 6.36 -14.05 6.99
N PHE A 255 5.98 -12.97 7.64
CA PHE A 255 6.32 -12.66 9.03
C PHE A 255 5.06 -12.72 9.88
N VAL A 256 5.07 -13.55 10.93
CA VAL A 256 3.93 -13.73 11.85
C VAL A 256 4.34 -13.34 13.28
N PRO A 257 3.41 -12.96 14.16
CA PRO A 257 3.75 -12.70 15.56
C PRO A 257 4.29 -14.00 16.19
N LYS A 258 5.40 -13.90 16.92
CA LYS A 258 6.08 -15.09 17.46
C LYS A 258 5.36 -15.69 18.68
N ASP A 259 4.55 -14.89 19.37
CA ASP A 259 3.94 -15.23 20.66
C ASP A 259 2.46 -15.63 20.55
N GLN A 260 1.87 -15.54 19.34
CA GLN A 260 0.46 -15.86 19.06
C GLN A 260 0.26 -17.33 18.65
N GLN A 261 -0.75 -17.98 19.20
CA GLN A 261 -0.89 -19.44 19.20
C GLN A 261 -1.32 -20.00 17.83
N GLU A 262 -2.17 -19.26 17.14
CA GLU A 262 -2.73 -19.44 15.80
C GLU A 262 -1.61 -19.70 14.78
N PHE A 263 -0.44 -19.08 15.02
CA PHE A 263 0.72 -19.14 14.16
C PHE A 263 1.82 -20.11 14.62
N ALA A 264 1.67 -20.80 15.77
CA ALA A 264 2.73 -21.64 16.32
C ALA A 264 3.27 -22.69 15.32
N ASN A 265 2.37 -23.22 14.51
CA ASN A 265 2.67 -24.24 13.50
C ASN A 265 2.82 -23.68 12.08
N SER A 266 2.67 -22.36 11.88
CA SER A 266 2.83 -21.73 10.57
C SER A 266 4.25 -21.89 10.04
N ARG A 267 4.33 -22.28 8.76
CA ARG A 267 5.54 -22.41 7.95
C ARG A 267 5.24 -21.83 6.58
N GLN A 268 6.25 -21.25 5.94
CA GLN A 268 6.12 -20.83 4.55
C GLN A 268 6.22 -22.06 3.65
N ALA A 269 5.25 -22.21 2.76
CA ALA A 269 5.29 -23.09 1.61
C ALA A 269 5.46 -22.26 0.34
N VAL A 270 6.11 -22.83 -0.67
CA VAL A 270 6.27 -22.22 -2.00
C VAL A 270 5.61 -23.14 -3.01
N LEU A 271 4.68 -22.61 -3.79
CA LEU A 271 4.06 -23.33 -4.90
C LEU A 271 5.01 -23.29 -6.11
N VAL A 272 6.01 -24.17 -6.09
CA VAL A 272 6.99 -24.25 -7.16
C VAL A 272 6.39 -24.94 -8.38
N ALA A 273 6.45 -24.29 -9.54
CA ALA A 273 5.98 -24.87 -10.78
C ALA A 273 6.90 -25.99 -11.29
N ASN A 274 6.30 -27.04 -11.84
CA ASN A 274 7.04 -28.16 -12.47
C ASN A 274 7.89 -27.70 -13.66
N ASN A 275 7.46 -26.66 -14.37
CA ASN A 275 8.19 -26.07 -15.49
C ASN A 275 8.36 -24.57 -15.26
N ARG A 276 9.51 -24.18 -14.70
CA ARG A 276 9.86 -22.79 -14.38
C ARG A 276 9.71 -21.84 -15.58
N ARG A 277 10.15 -22.24 -16.77
CA ARG A 277 10.10 -21.37 -17.96
C ARG A 277 8.67 -21.10 -18.41
N GLU A 278 7.85 -22.13 -18.39
CA GLU A 278 6.43 -22.01 -18.75
C GLU A 278 5.66 -21.20 -17.70
N PHE A 279 6.00 -21.37 -16.42
CA PHE A 279 5.47 -20.55 -15.33
C PHE A 279 5.80 -19.07 -15.53
N GLU A 280 7.07 -18.73 -15.75
CA GLU A 280 7.52 -17.36 -16.02
C GLU A 280 6.80 -16.77 -17.24
N GLN A 281 6.71 -17.54 -18.32
CA GLN A 281 6.06 -17.10 -19.54
C GLN A 281 4.57 -16.79 -19.35
N LYS A 282 3.84 -17.62 -18.60
CA LYS A 282 2.37 -17.54 -18.52
C LYS A 282 1.86 -16.74 -17.33
N LEU A 283 2.60 -16.73 -16.22
CA LEU A 283 2.09 -16.32 -14.92
C LEU A 283 2.92 -15.19 -14.30
N SER A 284 4.12 -15.48 -13.80
CA SER A 284 4.96 -14.51 -13.10
C SER A 284 6.40 -15.01 -12.95
N ASP A 285 7.32 -14.11 -12.62
CA ASP A 285 8.67 -14.42 -12.14
C ASP A 285 8.74 -14.69 -10.61
N HIS A 286 7.65 -14.49 -9.88
CA HIS A 286 7.49 -14.88 -8.47
C HIS A 286 6.54 -16.09 -8.33
N TYR A 287 6.94 -17.08 -7.54
CA TYR A 287 6.09 -18.17 -7.10
C TYR A 287 5.15 -17.68 -5.98
N LEU A 288 3.92 -18.19 -5.98
CA LEU A 288 3.01 -17.97 -4.86
C LEU A 288 3.58 -18.63 -3.60
N VAL A 289 3.63 -17.87 -2.51
CA VAL A 289 4.00 -18.37 -1.17
C VAL A 289 2.77 -18.42 -0.28
N SER A 290 2.72 -19.38 0.65
CA SER A 290 1.58 -19.52 1.56
C SER A 290 1.99 -19.98 2.95
N THR A 291 1.09 -19.75 3.90
CA THR A 291 1.15 -20.34 5.22
C THR A 291 -0.24 -20.71 5.72
N GLN A 292 -0.26 -21.59 6.71
CA GLN A 292 -1.47 -21.99 7.41
C GLN A 292 -1.63 -21.19 8.70
N ILE A 293 -2.86 -20.77 8.98
CA ILE A 293 -3.28 -20.23 10.27
C ILE A 293 -4.29 -21.22 10.85
N VAL A 294 -4.08 -21.64 12.09
CA VAL A 294 -5.03 -22.53 12.79
C VAL A 294 -6.18 -21.69 13.29
N ILE A 295 -7.41 -22.08 12.95
CA ILE A 295 -8.62 -21.43 13.46
C ILE A 295 -8.90 -21.97 14.87
N GLY A 296 -8.77 -21.08 15.85
CA GLY A 296 -9.06 -21.27 17.26
C GLY A 296 -10.17 -20.34 17.75
N ALA A 297 -10.25 -20.22 19.08
CA ALA A 297 -11.02 -19.14 19.70
C ALA A 297 -10.25 -17.83 19.53
N ASP A 298 -10.96 -16.75 19.30
CA ASP A 298 -10.40 -15.39 19.29
C ASP A 298 -9.76 -15.07 20.65
N ASP A 299 -8.52 -14.60 20.66
CA ASP A 299 -7.72 -14.38 21.88
C ASP A 299 -7.48 -12.89 22.21
N ASP A 300 -7.88 -11.98 21.32
CA ASP A 300 -7.88 -10.53 21.53
C ASP A 300 -9.29 -9.92 21.46
N GLU A 301 -9.43 -8.65 21.85
CA GLU A 301 -10.72 -7.95 21.76
C GLU A 301 -10.92 -7.47 20.32
N GLY A 302 -11.31 -8.41 19.44
CA GLY A 302 -11.52 -8.13 18.03
C GLY A 302 -12.48 -6.96 17.77
N GLY A 303 -12.04 -5.99 16.98
CA GLY A 303 -12.86 -4.87 16.56
C GLY A 303 -12.17 -4.02 15.50
N ALA A 304 -12.48 -4.24 14.21
CA ALA A 304 -12.01 -3.31 13.18
C ALA A 304 -12.67 -1.93 13.39
N PRO A 305 -11.97 -0.82 13.12
CA PRO A 305 -12.64 0.47 13.08
C PRO A 305 -13.76 0.37 12.05
N ALA A 306 -14.92 0.98 12.34
CA ALA A 306 -15.96 1.17 11.32
C ALA A 306 -15.24 1.68 10.08
N ALA A 307 -15.41 1.00 8.93
CA ALA A 307 -14.70 1.31 7.70
C ALA A 307 -14.63 2.83 7.60
N MET A 308 -13.44 3.41 7.81
CA MET A 308 -13.29 4.83 7.57
C MET A 308 -13.55 4.93 6.09
N SER A 309 -14.75 5.39 5.75
CA SER A 309 -15.18 5.69 4.39
C SER A 309 -14.36 6.90 3.96
N VAL A 310 -13.12 6.59 3.63
CA VAL A 310 -12.27 7.31 2.72
C VAL A 310 -11.71 6.26 1.76
N ALA A 311 -12.59 5.40 1.23
CA ALA A 311 -12.61 5.40 -0.22
C ALA A 311 -12.85 6.87 -0.58
N PRO A 312 -11.92 7.60 -1.22
CA PRO A 312 -12.28 8.89 -1.74
C PRO A 312 -13.47 8.60 -2.66
N THR A 313 -14.69 8.90 -2.23
CA THR A 313 -15.74 9.22 -3.18
C THR A 313 -15.13 10.37 -3.91
N ARG A 314 -14.59 10.12 -5.12
CA ARG A 314 -14.11 11.19 -5.98
C ARG A 314 -15.23 12.22 -5.92
N PRO A 315 -14.99 13.45 -5.41
CA PRO A 315 -15.97 14.49 -5.60
C PRO A 315 -16.18 14.50 -7.11
N ARG A 316 -17.44 14.30 -7.52
CA ARG A 316 -17.85 14.44 -8.91
C ARG A 316 -17.14 15.69 -9.43
N PRO A 317 -16.30 15.59 -10.48
CA PRO A 317 -15.41 16.68 -10.82
C PRO A 317 -16.24 17.93 -11.06
N SER A 318 -16.01 18.94 -10.23
CA SER A 318 -16.47 20.30 -10.47
C SER A 318 -15.86 20.76 -11.80
N PRO A 319 -16.57 21.54 -12.63
CA PRO A 319 -15.94 22.25 -13.73
C PRO A 319 -14.73 23.01 -13.19
N GLN A 320 -13.63 23.00 -13.96
CA GLN A 320 -12.40 23.71 -13.62
C GLN A 320 -12.75 25.18 -13.31
N GLN A 321 -12.60 25.60 -12.05
CA GLN A 321 -12.81 26.99 -11.65
C GLN A 321 -11.42 27.63 -11.48
N PRO A 322 -11.16 28.81 -12.07
CA PRO A 322 -9.91 29.56 -11.88
C PRO A 322 -9.57 29.84 -10.41
N SER A 323 -10.55 29.78 -9.50
CA SER A 323 -10.39 30.00 -8.06
C SER A 323 -9.61 28.91 -7.30
N ASP A 324 -9.19 27.84 -7.97
CA ASP A 324 -8.48 26.72 -7.35
C ASP A 324 -6.96 26.91 -7.26
N LEU A 325 -6.39 28.06 -7.68
CA LEU A 325 -4.95 28.32 -7.64
C LEU A 325 -4.63 29.55 -6.79
N GLN A 326 -3.67 29.44 -5.87
CA GLN A 326 -3.28 30.52 -4.96
C GLN A 326 -1.77 30.61 -4.76
N ILE A 327 -1.32 31.79 -4.32
CA ILE A 327 0.05 32.01 -3.86
C ILE A 327 0.13 31.60 -2.38
N LEU A 328 0.96 30.60 -2.08
CA LEU A 328 1.09 30.05 -0.73
C LEU A 328 2.27 30.66 0.03
N ALA A 329 3.39 30.88 -0.64
CA ALA A 329 4.59 31.41 -0.02
C ALA A 329 5.50 32.11 -1.04
N VAL A 330 6.37 32.99 -0.56
CA VAL A 330 7.40 33.66 -1.37
C VAL A 330 8.75 33.59 -0.65
N LEU A 331 9.85 33.53 -1.41
CA LEU A 331 11.23 33.59 -0.95
C LEU A 331 11.92 34.76 -1.69
N PRO A 332 11.86 35.98 -1.12
CA PRO A 332 12.48 37.16 -1.74
C PRO A 332 13.98 37.25 -1.47
N ASP A 333 14.44 36.83 -0.29
CA ASP A 333 15.84 36.98 0.13
C ASP A 333 16.50 35.60 0.30
N PRO A 334 16.82 34.83 -0.75
CA PRO A 334 17.45 33.51 -0.61
C PRO A 334 18.84 33.61 0.06
N TYR A 335 19.28 32.59 0.82
CA TYR A 335 20.62 32.57 1.45
C TYR A 335 21.80 32.71 0.46
N SER A 336 21.55 32.38 -0.81
CA SER A 336 22.50 32.58 -1.90
C SER A 336 22.43 34.03 -2.39
N LYS A 337 22.54 34.25 -3.70
CA LYS A 337 22.26 35.55 -4.32
C LYS A 337 20.81 35.56 -4.82
N ASP A 338 20.17 36.71 -4.85
CA ASP A 338 18.77 36.87 -5.24
C ASP A 338 18.53 36.41 -6.70
N ASP A 339 19.38 36.91 -7.62
CA ASP A 339 19.35 36.53 -9.03
C ASP A 339 19.30 35.01 -9.24
N GLY A 340 18.20 34.54 -9.82
CA GLY A 340 17.99 33.14 -10.16
C GLY A 340 17.51 32.23 -9.01
N ASN A 341 17.44 32.72 -7.77
CA ASN A 341 17.15 31.88 -6.59
C ASN A 341 15.92 32.30 -5.78
N GLU A 342 15.33 33.46 -6.10
CA GLU A 342 14.01 33.83 -5.60
C GLU A 342 12.94 32.82 -6.05
N ALA A 343 11.90 32.67 -5.23
CA ALA A 343 10.88 31.67 -5.49
C ALA A 343 9.48 32.08 -5.04
N VAL A 344 8.47 31.56 -5.74
CA VAL A 344 7.06 31.63 -5.34
C VAL A 344 6.47 30.23 -5.32
N VAL A 345 5.81 29.87 -4.22
CA VAL A 345 5.10 28.59 -4.09
C VAL A 345 3.65 28.80 -4.49
N LEU A 346 3.21 28.09 -5.52
CA LEU A 346 1.83 28.07 -5.98
C LEU A 346 1.16 26.78 -5.54
N ALA A 347 -0.03 26.86 -4.97
CA ALA A 347 -0.80 25.71 -4.53
C ALA A 347 -2.12 25.63 -5.27
N SER A 348 -2.43 24.47 -5.86
CA SER A 348 -3.73 24.21 -6.47
C SER A 348 -4.58 23.28 -5.61
N SER A 349 -5.81 23.69 -5.31
CA SER A 349 -6.86 22.83 -4.73
C SER A 349 -7.62 22.01 -5.78
N SER A 350 -7.26 22.13 -7.06
CA SER A 350 -7.95 21.42 -8.13
C SER A 350 -7.69 19.92 -8.05
N THR A 351 -8.75 19.12 -8.19
CA THR A 351 -8.64 17.65 -8.25
C THR A 351 -8.25 17.14 -9.65
N ARG A 352 -7.87 18.03 -10.57
CA ARG A 352 -7.37 17.74 -11.93
C ARG A 352 -6.10 18.54 -12.20
N PRO A 353 -5.18 18.03 -13.03
CA PRO A 353 -3.94 18.75 -13.27
C PRO A 353 -4.24 20.10 -13.91
N LEU A 354 -3.58 21.14 -13.40
CA LEU A 354 -3.78 22.50 -13.86
C LEU A 354 -2.62 22.91 -14.75
N LYS A 355 -2.88 23.02 -16.06
CA LYS A 355 -1.93 23.56 -17.01
C LYS A 355 -1.74 25.05 -16.78
N LEU A 356 -0.50 25.48 -16.69
CA LEU A 356 -0.13 26.87 -16.43
C LEU A 356 0.06 27.69 -17.72
N ASP A 357 -0.23 27.12 -18.89
CA ASP A 357 -0.13 27.81 -20.16
C ASP A 357 -0.97 29.10 -20.16
N GLY A 358 -0.31 30.24 -20.31
CA GLY A 358 -0.94 31.56 -20.33
C GLY A 358 -1.10 32.23 -18.97
N TRP A 359 -0.88 31.52 -17.86
CA TRP A 359 -0.88 32.09 -16.51
C TRP A 359 0.35 32.96 -16.26
N ARG A 360 0.21 33.95 -15.37
CA ARG A 360 1.28 34.91 -15.07
C ARG A 360 1.35 35.25 -13.58
N LEU A 361 2.55 35.52 -13.10
CA LEU A 361 2.79 36.25 -11.86
C LEU A 361 3.23 37.67 -12.21
N THR A 362 2.64 38.67 -11.55
CA THR A 362 3.03 40.08 -11.70
C THR A 362 3.23 40.71 -10.34
N ASP A 363 4.18 41.62 -10.23
CA ASP A 363 4.39 42.44 -9.03
C ASP A 363 3.97 43.90 -9.26
N ASP A 364 4.11 44.75 -8.23
CA ASP A 364 3.82 46.19 -8.30
C ASP A 364 4.98 47.05 -8.85
N ASP A 365 6.19 46.49 -8.93
CA ASP A 365 7.39 47.10 -9.53
C ASP A 365 7.51 46.87 -11.05
N GLY A 366 6.59 46.11 -11.65
CA GLY A 366 6.45 45.90 -13.08
C GLY A 366 7.00 44.56 -13.60
N GLY A 367 7.44 43.66 -12.71
CA GLY A 367 7.82 42.30 -13.05
C GLY A 367 6.62 41.47 -13.54
N ASN A 368 6.91 40.57 -14.46
CA ASN A 368 5.90 39.81 -15.18
C ASN A 368 6.44 38.48 -15.68
N ILE A 369 6.16 37.43 -14.93
CA ILE A 369 6.62 36.07 -15.22
C ILE A 369 5.50 35.28 -15.86
N LYS A 370 5.78 34.68 -17.02
CA LYS A 370 4.90 33.68 -17.62
C LYS A 370 5.16 32.33 -16.95
N LEU A 371 4.10 31.69 -16.51
CA LEU A 371 4.15 30.34 -15.97
C LEU A 371 4.07 29.33 -17.12
N THR A 372 4.71 28.18 -16.93
CA THR A 372 4.68 27.06 -17.87
C THR A 372 4.66 25.75 -17.08
N GLY A 373 4.26 24.67 -17.74
CA GLY A 373 4.15 23.36 -17.10
C GLY A 373 2.77 23.11 -16.50
N GLU A 374 2.72 22.22 -15.52
CA GLU A 374 1.48 21.70 -14.95
C GLU A 374 1.63 21.57 -13.44
N ILE A 375 0.58 21.95 -12.70
CA ILE A 375 0.47 21.69 -11.28
C ILE A 375 -0.31 20.38 -11.11
N PRO A 376 0.29 19.36 -10.48
CA PRO A 376 -0.44 18.14 -10.16
C PRO A 376 -1.65 18.43 -9.27
N PRO A 377 -2.69 17.59 -9.31
CA PRO A 377 -3.88 17.74 -8.49
C PRO A 377 -3.59 17.86 -7.01
N CYS A 378 -4.30 18.76 -6.32
CA CYS A 378 -4.19 19.01 -4.89
C CYS A 378 -2.73 19.20 -4.41
N SER A 379 -1.88 19.78 -5.24
CA SER A 379 -0.44 19.89 -5.00
C SER A 379 0.03 21.35 -4.99
N ALA A 380 1.28 21.54 -4.58
CA ALA A 380 1.98 22.81 -4.69
C ALA A 380 3.29 22.63 -5.46
N ILE A 381 3.64 23.63 -6.26
CA ILE A 381 4.91 23.70 -6.98
C ILE A 381 5.66 24.96 -6.60
N THR A 382 6.99 24.92 -6.72
CA THR A 382 7.83 26.10 -6.54
C THR A 382 8.25 26.64 -7.91
N ILE A 383 7.94 27.90 -8.16
CA ILE A 383 8.34 28.64 -9.35
C ILE A 383 9.60 29.43 -9.02
N HIS A 384 10.65 29.23 -9.81
CA HIS A 384 11.86 30.03 -9.76
C HIS A 384 11.92 30.94 -10.99
N HIS A 385 12.36 32.18 -10.82
CA HIS A 385 12.71 33.03 -11.95
C HIS A 385 14.19 32.84 -12.29
N PRO A 386 14.56 32.33 -13.47
CA PRO A 386 15.97 32.10 -13.83
C PRO A 386 16.74 33.38 -14.21
N GLY A 387 16.24 34.57 -13.85
CA GLY A 387 16.69 35.88 -14.33
C GLY A 387 17.15 36.81 -13.22
N GLU A 388 17.02 38.11 -13.46
CA GLU A 388 17.25 39.15 -12.44
C GLU A 388 16.24 38.99 -11.28
N ALA A 389 16.67 39.40 -10.08
CA ALA A 389 15.79 39.53 -8.93
C ALA A 389 14.53 40.32 -9.28
N TRP A 390 13.37 39.79 -8.90
CA TRP A 390 12.04 40.32 -9.20
C TRP A 390 11.15 40.40 -7.96
N LEU A 391 11.60 39.90 -6.80
CA LEU A 391 10.92 40.05 -5.53
C LEU A 391 11.66 41.07 -4.64
N SER A 392 10.97 42.11 -4.19
CA SER A 392 11.60 43.13 -3.37
C SER A 392 11.85 42.71 -1.91
N ASN A 393 13.11 42.69 -1.48
CA ASN A 393 13.51 42.52 -0.06
C ASN A 393 12.96 43.63 0.88
N ARG A 394 12.29 44.66 0.36
CA ARG A 394 11.63 45.74 1.15
C ARG A 394 10.12 45.55 1.29
N GLY A 395 9.57 44.46 0.77
CA GLY A 395 8.14 44.25 0.63
C GLY A 395 7.68 44.51 -0.80
N ASP A 396 6.58 43.85 -1.14
CA ASP A 396 6.10 43.69 -2.52
C ASP A 396 4.62 43.24 -2.53
N GLU A 397 3.95 43.40 -3.66
CA GLU A 397 2.58 42.95 -3.93
C GLU A 397 2.53 42.08 -5.18
N LEU A 398 2.24 40.79 -5.00
CA LEU A 398 2.14 39.83 -6.09
C LEU A 398 0.68 39.55 -6.47
N ARG A 399 0.44 39.47 -7.77
CA ARG A 399 -0.82 39.03 -8.37
C ARG A 399 -0.59 37.78 -9.22
N LEU A 400 -1.45 36.80 -9.03
CA LEU A 400 -1.60 35.64 -9.90
C LEU A 400 -2.70 35.94 -10.91
N VAL A 401 -2.38 35.88 -12.20
CA VAL A 401 -3.27 36.27 -13.30
C VAL A 401 -3.51 35.07 -14.22
N ASP A 402 -4.78 34.81 -14.54
CA ASP A 402 -5.18 33.73 -15.45
C ASP A 402 -4.93 34.09 -16.94
N PRO A 403 -5.10 33.14 -17.89
CA PRO A 403 -4.90 33.39 -19.32
C PRO A 403 -5.84 34.43 -19.93
N ASP A 404 -7.00 34.67 -19.32
CA ASP A 404 -7.99 35.65 -19.77
C ASP A 404 -7.71 37.06 -19.21
N GLY A 405 -6.73 37.18 -18.30
CA GLY A 405 -6.29 38.44 -17.69
C GLY A 405 -6.97 38.76 -16.37
N ASN A 406 -7.71 37.83 -15.77
CA ASN A 406 -8.35 38.01 -14.48
C ASN A 406 -7.33 37.77 -13.35
N VAL A 407 -7.38 38.60 -12.31
CA VAL A 407 -6.61 38.38 -11.08
C VAL A 407 -7.31 37.32 -10.24
N ILE A 408 -6.58 36.23 -9.95
CA ILE A 408 -7.07 35.06 -9.21
C ILE A 408 -6.69 35.11 -7.74
N ASP A 409 -5.47 35.56 -7.44
CA ASP A 409 -4.99 35.77 -6.07
C ASP A 409 -4.11 37.03 -6.02
N GLU A 410 -4.20 37.78 -4.93
CA GLU A 410 -3.41 39.00 -4.69
C GLU A 410 -2.92 38.98 -3.23
N VAL A 411 -1.59 39.00 -3.08
CA VAL A 411 -0.92 38.89 -1.79
C VAL A 411 0.15 39.96 -1.65
N ARG A 412 0.42 40.36 -0.41
CA ARG A 412 1.51 41.30 -0.10
C ARG A 412 2.32 40.84 1.11
N TYR A 413 3.58 41.24 1.13
CA TYR A 413 4.47 41.15 2.28
C TYR A 413 5.22 42.46 2.48
N THR A 414 5.79 42.66 3.66
CA THR A 414 6.54 43.87 4.03
C THR A 414 7.98 43.51 4.37
N GLN A 415 8.87 44.51 4.45
CA GLN A 415 10.25 44.31 4.87
C GLN A 415 10.37 43.55 6.21
N ASP A 416 9.45 43.78 7.14
CA ASP A 416 9.44 43.12 8.45
C ASP A 416 9.14 41.61 8.37
N ASP A 417 8.55 41.15 7.25
CA ASP A 417 8.26 39.74 7.00
C ASP A 417 9.47 39.02 6.36
N VAL A 418 10.49 39.75 5.87
CA VAL A 418 11.63 39.20 5.13
C VAL A 418 12.74 38.75 6.08
N GLU A 419 13.11 37.47 5.98
CA GLU A 419 14.28 36.91 6.66
C GLU A 419 15.16 36.15 5.65
N PRO A 420 16.50 36.34 5.67
CA PRO A 420 17.41 35.64 4.77
C PRO A 420 17.22 34.13 4.79
N GLY A 421 16.98 33.58 3.60
CA GLY A 421 16.80 32.17 3.28
C GLY A 421 15.53 31.53 3.80
N LYS A 422 14.52 32.32 4.19
CA LYS A 422 13.23 31.80 4.66
C LYS A 422 12.10 32.20 3.74
N PHE A 423 11.17 31.26 3.57
CA PHE A 423 9.90 31.54 2.94
C PHE A 423 9.00 32.36 3.88
N ILE A 424 8.35 33.35 3.31
CA ILE A 424 7.25 34.09 3.93
C ILE A 424 5.97 33.31 3.64
N THR A 425 5.33 32.77 4.67
CA THR A 425 4.10 31.95 4.56
C THR A 425 2.87 32.65 5.12
N ASN A 426 3.04 33.76 5.85
CA ASN A 426 2.00 34.57 6.47
C ASN A 426 1.60 35.78 5.60
N LEU A 427 1.47 35.55 4.30
CA LEU A 427 1.13 36.56 3.31
C LEU A 427 -0.21 37.24 3.60
N LYS A 428 -0.27 38.56 3.45
CA LYS A 428 -1.52 39.32 3.64
C LYS A 428 -2.28 39.32 2.31
N ARG A 429 -3.39 38.59 2.25
CA ARG A 429 -4.27 38.53 1.08
C ARG A 429 -5.23 39.73 1.02
N LYS A 430 -5.54 40.23 -0.17
CA LYS A 430 -6.44 41.36 -0.39
C LYS A 430 -7.83 40.94 -0.83
#